data_AF-A0A9P5ZTI7-F1
#
_entry.id   AF-A0A9P5ZTI7-F1
#
_cell.length_a   1.000
_cell.length_b   1.000
_cell.length_c   1.000
_cell.angle_alpha   90.00
_cell.angle_beta   90.00
_cell.angle_gamma   90.00
#
_symmetry.space_group_name_H-M   'P 1'
#
loop_
_entity.id
_entity.type
_entity.pdbx_description
1 polymer ?
#
loop_
_entity_poly.entity_id
_entity_poly.type
_entity_poly.pdbx_seq_one_letter_code
_entity_poly.pdbx_strand_id
1 'polypeptide(L)'
;YVARVSAALRKQEKTTKGKRNILFGDGMPQVLSDENFIEAVKQKEVKAEKKAKEKVKKFNQKMQYAAAIIVWKNGKEAQRLRNQGASDKYHAQLVDWQSEVDAAKRKKRRAGWMKPKRGRVE
;
A
#
# COMPACT_ATOMS: atom_id res chain seq x y z
N TYR A 1 -34.56 42.73 -42.46
CA TYR A 1 -33.57 41.63 -42.45
C TYR A 1 -32.53 41.79 -41.33
N VAL A 2 -31.88 42.96 -41.21
CA VAL A 2 -30.86 43.28 -40.18
C VAL A 2 -31.34 43.15 -38.72
N ALA A 3 -32.60 43.51 -38.43
CA ALA A 3 -33.18 43.38 -37.08
C ALA A 3 -33.33 41.91 -36.62
N ARG A 4 -33.52 40.97 -37.55
CA ARG A 4 -33.70 39.55 -37.24
C ARG A 4 -32.36 38.87 -36.93
N VAL A 5 -31.30 39.29 -37.64
CA VAL A 5 -29.92 38.84 -37.42
C VAL A 5 -29.37 39.37 -36.10
N SER A 6 -29.60 40.64 -35.77
CA SER A 6 -29.19 41.22 -34.48
C SER A 6 -29.93 40.62 -33.28
N ALA A 7 -31.20 40.24 -33.43
CA ALA A 7 -31.95 39.52 -32.40
C ALA A 7 -31.43 38.08 -32.19
N ALA A 8 -30.98 37.41 -33.25
CA ALA A 8 -30.38 36.08 -33.17
C ALA A 8 -29.01 36.11 -32.47
N LEU A 9 -28.16 37.10 -32.80
CA LEU A 9 -26.87 37.34 -32.13
C LEU A 9 -27.05 37.63 -30.63
N ARG A 10 -27.98 38.51 -30.26
CA ARG A 10 -28.31 38.81 -28.85
C ARG A 10 -28.89 37.62 -28.09
N LYS A 11 -29.61 36.71 -28.76
CA LYS A 11 -30.07 35.44 -28.16
C LYS A 11 -28.91 34.46 -27.95
N GLN A 12 -27.96 34.42 -28.88
CA GLN A 12 -26.78 33.57 -28.79
C GLN A 12 -25.84 34.03 -27.66
N GLU A 13 -25.65 35.33 -27.45
CA GLU A 13 -24.90 35.89 -26.31
C GLU A 13 -25.55 35.62 -24.95
N LYS A 14 -26.88 35.50 -24.88
CA LYS A 14 -27.60 35.23 -23.63
C LYS A 14 -27.64 33.75 -23.25
N THR A 15 -27.52 32.84 -24.22
CA THR A 15 -27.53 31.38 -23.97
C THR A 15 -26.15 30.78 -23.69
N THR A 16 -25.07 31.55 -23.82
CA THR A 16 -23.70 31.09 -23.53
C THR A 16 -23.33 31.09 -22.05
N LYS A 17 -24.19 31.59 -21.14
CA LYS A 17 -23.92 31.63 -19.69
C LYS A 17 -23.73 30.27 -19.01
N GLY A 18 -23.84 29.17 -19.74
CA GLY A 18 -23.58 27.81 -19.27
C GLY A 18 -22.57 27.01 -20.10
N LYS A 19 -21.78 27.66 -20.98
CA LYS A 19 -20.80 26.93 -21.79
C LYS A 19 -19.71 26.36 -20.91
N ARG A 20 -19.77 25.03 -20.72
CA ARG A 20 -18.60 24.26 -20.27
C ARG A 20 -17.43 24.65 -21.19
N ASN A 21 -16.27 24.94 -20.59
CA ASN A 21 -14.99 25.09 -21.29
C ASN A 21 -14.56 23.73 -21.88
N ILE A 22 -15.33 23.25 -22.86
CA ILE A 22 -15.08 22.06 -23.66
C ILE A 22 -14.26 22.53 -24.85
N LEU A 23 -13.09 21.91 -25.03
CA LEU A 23 -12.34 22.00 -26.26
C LEU A 23 -13.16 21.27 -27.33
N PHE A 24 -13.81 22.04 -28.21
CA PHE A 24 -14.56 21.51 -29.34
C PHE A 24 -13.57 20.79 -30.27
N GLY A 25 -13.68 19.46 -30.35
CA GLY A 25 -12.83 18.58 -31.17
C GLY A 25 -13.24 18.52 -32.65
N ASP A 26 -14.24 19.31 -33.02
CA ASP A 26 -14.96 19.35 -34.29
C ASP A 26 -14.27 20.22 -35.37
N GLY A 27 -13.02 20.62 -35.15
CA GLY A 27 -12.13 21.13 -36.20
C GLY A 27 -12.44 22.53 -36.73
N MET A 28 -13.46 23.22 -36.20
CA MET A 28 -13.70 24.63 -36.49
C MET A 28 -12.89 25.51 -35.50
N PRO A 29 -11.82 26.20 -35.94
CA PRO A 29 -10.98 26.98 -35.05
C PRO A 29 -11.75 28.20 -34.53
N GLN A 30 -12.15 28.16 -33.26
CA GLN A 30 -12.61 29.34 -32.53
C GLN A 30 -11.43 30.02 -31.86
N VAL A 31 -11.38 31.36 -31.93
CA VAL A 31 -10.42 32.17 -31.20
C VAL A 31 -10.80 32.14 -29.71
N LEU A 32 -10.20 31.20 -28.98
CA LEU A 32 -10.37 31.01 -27.54
C LEU A 32 -9.53 32.04 -26.76
N SER A 33 -9.89 33.32 -26.92
CA SER A 33 -9.27 34.45 -26.22
C SER A 33 -9.97 34.82 -24.91
N ASP A 34 -11.06 34.11 -24.58
CA ASP A 34 -11.78 34.30 -23.33
C ASP A 34 -10.86 34.02 -22.14
N GLU A 35 -10.68 35.02 -21.26
CA GLU A 35 -9.85 34.92 -20.04
C GLU A 35 -10.25 33.71 -19.18
N ASN A 36 -11.55 33.39 -19.16
CA ASN A 36 -12.12 32.22 -18.49
C ASN A 36 -11.58 30.88 -19.03
N PHE A 37 -11.30 30.80 -20.33
CA PHE A 37 -10.74 29.59 -20.94
C PHE A 37 -9.27 29.44 -20.58
N ILE A 38 -8.50 30.54 -20.66
CA ILE A 38 -7.08 30.56 -20.28
C ILE A 38 -6.93 30.15 -18.81
N GLU A 39 -7.76 30.68 -17.92
CA GLU A 39 -7.74 30.31 -16.51
C GLU A 39 -8.13 28.83 -16.30
N ALA A 40 -9.11 28.32 -17.02
CA ALA A 40 -9.48 26.90 -16.95
C ALA A 40 -8.38 25.95 -17.44
N VAL A 41 -7.62 26.33 -18.47
CA VAL A 41 -6.44 25.57 -18.93
C VAL A 41 -5.35 25.59 -17.87
N LYS A 42 -5.00 26.76 -17.33
CA LYS A 42 -4.03 26.89 -16.21
C LYS A 42 -4.44 26.02 -15.01
N GLN A 43 -5.71 26.05 -14.63
CA GLN A 43 -6.22 25.21 -13.54
C GLN A 43 -6.15 23.71 -13.85
N LYS A 44 -6.38 23.31 -15.11
CA LYS A 44 -6.23 21.91 -15.54
C LYS A 44 -4.77 21.45 -15.45
N GLU A 45 -3.83 22.26 -15.91
CA GLU A 45 -2.39 21.96 -15.84
C GLU A 45 -1.94 21.82 -14.38
N VAL A 46 -2.30 22.78 -13.52
CA VAL A 46 -2.00 22.71 -12.08
C VAL A 46 -2.61 21.45 -11.45
N LYS A 47 -3.85 21.09 -11.79
CA LYS A 47 -4.48 19.85 -11.31
C LYS A 47 -3.78 18.60 -11.84
N ALA A 48 -3.34 18.60 -13.10
CA ALA A 48 -2.61 17.49 -13.71
C ALA A 48 -1.26 17.28 -13.02
N GLU A 49 -0.50 18.34 -12.79
CA GLU A 49 0.76 18.30 -12.06
C GLU A 49 0.58 17.79 -10.63
N LYS A 50 -0.42 18.30 -9.90
CA LYS A 50 -0.72 17.82 -8.53
C LYS A 50 -1.04 16.33 -8.54
N LYS A 51 -1.87 15.87 -9.47
CA LYS A 51 -2.20 14.44 -9.62
C LYS A 51 -0.97 13.60 -9.97
N ALA A 52 -0.07 14.10 -10.82
CA ALA A 52 1.16 13.41 -11.16
C ALA A 52 2.08 13.27 -9.92
N LYS A 53 2.27 14.36 -9.18
CA LYS A 53 3.04 14.38 -7.92
C LYS A 53 2.45 13.43 -6.88
N GLU A 54 1.12 13.42 -6.71
CA GLU A 54 0.44 12.49 -5.81
C GLU A 54 0.59 11.03 -6.23
N LYS A 55 0.51 10.73 -7.53
CA LYS A 55 0.74 9.37 -8.04
C LYS A 55 2.15 8.88 -7.72
N VAL A 56 3.16 9.72 -7.96
CA VAL A 56 4.56 9.40 -7.62
C VAL A 56 4.72 9.20 -6.11
N LYS A 57 4.14 10.08 -5.29
CA LYS A 57 4.18 9.94 -3.83
C LYS A 57 3.54 8.62 -3.35
N LYS A 58 2.35 8.28 -3.84
CA LYS A 58 1.66 7.04 -3.51
C LYS A 58 2.45 5.80 -3.96
N PHE A 59 3.06 5.86 -5.14
CA PHE A 59 3.92 4.80 -5.63
C PHE A 59 5.13 4.59 -4.71
N ASN A 60 5.84 5.66 -4.34
CA ASN A 60 6.98 5.58 -3.43
C ASN A 60 6.59 5.04 -2.05
N GLN A 61 5.46 5.49 -1.50
CA GLN A 61 4.94 4.97 -0.23
C GLN A 61 4.61 3.48 -0.30
N LYS A 62 3.99 3.03 -1.41
CA LYS A 62 3.69 1.61 -1.63
C LYS A 62 4.97 0.77 -1.70
N MET A 63 6.02 1.27 -2.35
CA MET A 63 7.31 0.57 -2.44
C MET A 63 8.00 0.48 -1.08
N GLN A 64 8.02 1.58 -0.32
CA GLN A 64 8.58 1.58 1.04
C GLN A 64 7.81 0.62 1.96
N TYR A 65 6.49 0.62 1.90
CA TYR A 65 5.65 -0.29 2.68
C TYR A 65 5.90 -1.75 2.29
N ALA A 66 5.97 -2.05 1.00
CA ALA A 66 6.26 -3.40 0.52
C ALA A 66 7.64 -3.88 1.02
N ALA A 67 8.66 -3.02 0.94
CA ALA A 67 10.00 -3.33 1.48
C ALA A 67 9.97 -3.58 2.99
N ALA A 68 9.28 -2.72 3.76
CA ALA A 68 9.14 -2.88 5.20
C ALA A 68 8.43 -4.20 5.59
N ILE A 69 7.39 -4.58 4.85
CA ILE A 69 6.72 -5.87 5.05
C ILE A 69 7.68 -7.04 4.83
N ILE A 70 8.51 -7.01 3.79
CA ILE A 70 9.45 -8.09 3.50
C ILE A 70 10.44 -8.24 4.66
N VAL A 71 11.03 -7.14 5.11
CA VAL A 71 11.95 -7.14 6.26
C VAL A 71 11.26 -7.69 7.52
N TRP A 72 10.03 -7.23 7.79
CA TRP A 72 9.26 -7.71 8.94
C TRP A 72 8.96 -9.22 8.86
N LYS A 73 8.52 -9.71 7.70
CA LYS A 73 8.25 -11.13 7.47
C LYS A 73 9.50 -11.97 7.65
N ASN A 74 10.63 -11.54 7.11
CA ASN A 74 11.91 -12.23 7.26
C ASN A 74 12.35 -12.28 8.73
N GLY A 75 12.17 -11.19 9.47
CA GLY A 75 12.42 -11.14 10.92
C GLY A 75 11.52 -12.10 11.70
N LYS A 76 10.22 -12.15 11.36
CA LYS A 76 9.26 -13.09 11.96
C LYS A 76 9.60 -14.55 11.67
N GLU A 77 10.01 -14.86 10.45
CA GLU A 77 10.44 -16.20 10.07
C GLU A 77 11.71 -16.61 10.82
N ALA A 78 12.70 -15.72 10.92
CA ALA A 78 13.91 -15.98 11.69
C ALA A 78 13.60 -16.21 13.18
N GLN A 79 12.69 -15.43 13.77
CA GLN A 79 12.22 -15.65 15.15
C GLN A 79 11.53 -17.01 15.29
N ARG A 80 10.64 -17.36 14.36
CA ARG A 80 9.94 -18.65 14.33
C ARG A 80 10.92 -19.82 14.30
N LEU A 81 11.92 -19.78 13.42
CA LEU A 81 12.93 -20.82 13.28
C LEU A 81 13.79 -20.95 14.54
N ARG A 82 14.19 -19.84 15.16
CA ARG A 82 14.93 -19.87 16.44
C ARG A 82 14.09 -20.51 17.55
N ASN A 83 12.81 -20.14 17.63
CA ASN A 83 11.89 -20.68 18.62
C ASN A 83 11.61 -22.17 18.40
N GLN A 84 11.48 -22.59 17.14
CA GLN A 84 11.35 -24.00 16.78
C GLN A 84 12.61 -24.78 17.18
N GLY A 85 13.80 -24.29 16.82
CA GLY A 85 15.06 -24.94 17.20
C GLY A 85 15.25 -25.06 18.72
N ALA A 86 14.80 -24.06 19.50
CA ALA A 86 14.80 -24.15 20.96
C ALA A 86 13.80 -25.21 21.48
N SER A 87 12.63 -25.30 20.86
CA SER A 87 11.63 -26.32 21.19
C SER A 87 12.13 -27.73 20.85
N ASP A 88 12.75 -27.91 19.69
CA ASP A 88 13.27 -29.19 19.21
C ASP A 88 14.41 -29.68 20.12
N LYS A 89 15.33 -28.79 20.50
CA LYS A 89 16.38 -29.10 21.48
C LYS A 89 15.80 -29.54 22.82
N TYR A 90 14.78 -28.83 23.31
CA TYR A 90 14.10 -29.21 24.55
C TYR A 90 13.43 -30.59 24.44
N HIS A 91 12.76 -30.87 23.32
CA HIS A 91 12.13 -32.18 23.09
C HIS A 91 13.16 -33.30 23.03
N ALA A 92 14.28 -33.10 22.34
CA ALA A 92 15.38 -34.07 22.31
C ALA A 92 15.89 -34.39 23.73
N GLN A 93 16.21 -33.35 24.51
CA GLN A 93 16.65 -33.53 25.90
C GLN A 93 15.61 -34.26 26.76
N LEU A 94 14.31 -34.00 26.50
CA LEU A 94 13.23 -34.62 27.25
C LEU A 94 13.09 -36.11 26.92
N VAL A 95 13.30 -36.51 25.67
CA VAL A 95 13.34 -37.92 25.24
C VAL A 95 14.53 -38.66 25.87
N ASP A 96 15.70 -38.03 25.89
CA ASP A 96 16.90 -38.60 26.53
C ASP A 96 16.68 -38.80 28.04
N TRP A 97 16.09 -37.78 28.69
CA TRP A 97 15.74 -37.86 30.10
C TRP A 97 14.72 -38.96 30.39
N GLN A 98 13.68 -39.10 29.55
CA GLN A 98 12.70 -40.18 29.69
C GLN A 98 13.35 -41.57 29.56
N SER A 99 14.24 -41.73 28.59
CA SER A 99 14.97 -42.98 28.37
C SER A 99 15.84 -43.36 29.58
N GLU A 100 16.53 -42.37 30.18
CA GLU A 100 17.31 -42.59 31.41
C GLU A 100 16.40 -42.88 32.62
N VAL A 101 15.26 -42.20 32.75
CA VAL A 101 14.28 -42.49 33.80
C VAL A 101 13.79 -43.93 33.72
N ASP A 102 13.48 -44.41 32.52
CA ASP A 102 13.01 -45.78 32.33
C ASP A 102 14.12 -46.81 32.57
N ALA A 103 15.36 -46.53 32.16
CA ALA A 103 16.52 -47.35 32.52
C ALA A 103 16.77 -47.38 34.04
N ALA A 104 16.61 -46.25 34.72
CA ALA A 104 16.74 -46.14 36.16
C ALA A 104 15.66 -46.94 36.91
N LYS A 105 14.41 -46.84 36.47
CA LYS A 105 13.29 -47.65 37.00
C LYS A 105 13.55 -49.14 36.86
N ARG A 106 14.00 -49.62 35.69
CA ARG A 106 14.35 -51.04 35.46
C ARG A 106 15.44 -51.53 36.41
N LYS A 107 16.40 -50.67 36.72
CA LYS A 107 17.51 -50.95 37.66
C LYS A 107 17.16 -50.64 39.13
N LYS A 108 15.89 -50.31 39.44
CA LYS A 108 15.41 -49.91 40.78
C LYS A 108 16.25 -48.78 41.42
N ARG A 109 16.83 -47.91 40.60
CA ARG A 109 17.60 -46.73 41.03
C ARG A 109 16.84 -45.44 40.71
N ARG A 110 17.27 -44.33 41.29
CA ARG A 110 16.78 -43.00 40.89
C ARG A 110 17.51 -42.52 39.63
N ALA A 111 16.82 -41.75 38.80
CA ALA A 111 17.44 -41.09 37.64
C ALA A 111 18.50 -40.09 38.12
N GLY A 112 19.66 -40.08 37.46
CA GLY A 112 20.83 -39.32 37.93
C GLY A 112 20.77 -37.81 37.69
N TRP A 113 19.91 -37.36 36.77
CA TRP A 113 19.78 -35.95 36.40
C TRP A 113 18.34 -35.45 36.38
N MET A 114 18.18 -34.14 36.60
CA MET A 114 16.88 -33.48 36.68
C MET A 114 16.19 -33.40 35.33
N LYS A 115 14.85 -33.33 35.35
CA LYS A 115 14.05 -33.14 34.13
C LYS A 115 14.44 -31.82 33.45
N PRO A 116 14.72 -31.83 32.14
CA PRO A 116 14.94 -30.61 31.38
C PRO A 116 13.79 -29.63 31.54
N LYS A 117 14.09 -28.33 31.59
CA LYS A 117 13.08 -27.26 31.63
C LYS A 117 13.10 -26.53 30.29
N ARG A 118 11.91 -26.23 29.76
CA ARG A 118 11.81 -25.41 28.55
C ARG A 118 12.14 -23.97 28.92
N GLY A 119 13.20 -23.43 28.32
CA GLY A 119 13.54 -22.01 28.47
C GLY A 119 12.45 -21.10 27.89
N ARG A 120 12.53 -19.80 28.22
CA ARG A 120 11.65 -18.80 27.60
C ARG A 120 12.04 -18.65 26.13
N VAL A 121 11.06 -18.79 25.25
CA VAL A 121 11.23 -18.53 23.82
C VAL A 121 10.94 -17.05 23.55
N GLU A 122 11.61 -16.48 22.55
CA GLU A 122 11.57 -15.04 22.22
C GLU A 122 10.26 -14.62 21.54
#